data_AF-H8KUH8-F1
#
_entry.id   AF-H8KUH8-F1
#
_cell.length_a   1.000
_cell.length_b   1.000
_cell.length_c   1.000
_cell.angle_alpha   90.00
_cell.angle_beta   90.00
_cell.angle_gamma   90.00
#
_symmetry.space_group_name_H-M   'P 1'
#
loop_
_entity.id
_entity.type
_entity.pdbx_description
1 polymer ?
#
loop_
_entity_poly.entity_id
_entity_poly.type
_entity_poly.pdbx_seq_one_letter_code
_entity_poly.pdbx_strand_id
1 'polypeptide(L)'
;MPQSRNRQKHHTHQQAHHQQHSAVQSHPVPYKKNKTSWFFAIFVGIIGAVVAFFLYKMNWISAVSGAVIGGIFGYLIGNFISKASKTR
;
A
#
# COMPACT_ATOMS: atom_id res chain seq x y z
N MET A 1 22.54 13.12 -51.41
CA MET A 1 22.36 13.46 -49.98
C MET A 1 21.23 12.62 -49.42
N PRO A 2 21.47 11.83 -48.36
CA PRO A 2 20.41 11.44 -47.43
C PRO A 2 20.78 11.85 -46.00
N GLN A 3 19.88 12.62 -45.39
CA GLN A 3 19.94 13.08 -44.01
C GLN A 3 19.25 12.02 -43.13
N SER A 4 20.02 11.11 -42.54
CA SER A 4 19.53 10.15 -41.54
C SER A 4 20.00 10.59 -40.15
N ARG A 5 19.16 11.39 -39.51
CA ARG A 5 19.32 11.89 -38.15
C ARG A 5 19.11 10.73 -37.15
N ASN A 6 20.11 10.51 -36.31
CA ASN A 6 19.99 10.01 -34.94
C ASN A 6 19.57 8.52 -34.76
N ARG A 7 20.52 7.60 -34.89
CA ARG A 7 20.45 6.29 -34.22
C ARG A 7 21.21 6.39 -32.91
N GLN A 8 20.47 6.45 -31.81
CA GLN A 8 21.00 6.40 -30.46
C GLN A 8 21.84 5.13 -30.28
N LYS A 9 22.99 5.33 -29.64
CA LYS A 9 24.03 4.34 -29.41
C LYS A 9 23.46 3.16 -28.59
N HIS A 10 23.38 1.99 -29.20
CA HIS A 10 23.34 0.73 -28.46
C HIS A 10 24.72 0.51 -27.84
N HIS A 11 24.89 0.88 -26.57
CA HIS A 11 26.04 0.44 -25.80
C HIS A 11 25.76 -0.96 -25.28
N THR A 12 26.23 -1.92 -26.06
CA THR A 12 26.80 -3.21 -25.67
C THR A 12 26.97 -3.37 -24.16
N HIS A 13 26.12 -4.19 -23.53
CA HIS A 13 26.37 -4.72 -22.19
C HIS A 13 27.52 -5.74 -22.27
N GLN A 14 28.76 -5.26 -22.31
CA GLN A 14 29.92 -6.08 -21.99
C GLN A 14 30.14 -6.02 -20.48
N GLN A 15 30.00 -7.19 -19.87
CA GLN A 15 30.47 -7.50 -18.54
C GLN A 15 31.97 -7.16 -18.45
N ALA A 16 32.31 -6.20 -17.62
CA ALA A 16 33.65 -6.12 -17.04
C ALA A 16 33.46 -5.69 -15.61
N HIS A 17 33.80 -6.60 -14.70
CA HIS A 17 34.04 -6.35 -13.30
C HIS A 17 34.79 -5.03 -13.12
N HIS A 18 34.39 -4.20 -12.15
CA HIS A 18 35.24 -3.49 -11.20
C HIS A 18 34.39 -2.43 -10.48
N GLN A 19 34.03 -2.79 -9.25
CA GLN A 19 34.12 -1.99 -8.02
C GLN A 19 33.80 -0.48 -8.07
N GLN A 20 33.11 -0.05 -6.99
CA GLN A 20 32.79 1.34 -6.61
C GLN A 20 31.44 1.84 -7.11
N HIS A 21 30.35 1.23 -6.61
CA HIS A 21 29.04 1.86 -6.64
C HIS A 21 28.94 2.92 -5.53
N SER A 22 29.29 4.13 -5.93
CA SER A 22 28.87 5.40 -5.35
C SER A 22 27.37 5.39 -5.03
N ALA A 23 27.04 5.92 -3.85
CA ALA A 23 25.77 6.50 -3.45
C ALA A 23 24.53 5.94 -4.17
N VAL A 24 23.93 4.89 -3.59
CA VAL A 24 22.55 4.51 -3.88
C VAL A 24 21.67 5.68 -3.48
N GLN A 25 21.38 6.54 -4.46
CA GLN A 25 20.27 7.46 -4.42
C GLN A 25 19.02 6.59 -4.38
N SER A 26 18.60 6.23 -3.16
CA SER A 26 17.39 5.50 -2.89
C SER A 26 16.22 6.39 -3.32
N HIS A 27 15.86 6.33 -4.60
CA HIS A 27 14.55 6.74 -5.03
C HIS A 27 13.56 5.97 -4.15
N PRO A 28 12.71 6.66 -3.35
CA PRO A 28 11.69 5.96 -2.60
C PRO A 28 10.81 5.28 -3.63
N VAL A 29 10.97 3.97 -3.77
CA VAL A 29 10.03 3.12 -4.50
C VAL A 29 8.67 3.53 -3.95
N PRO A 30 7.75 4.07 -4.77
CA PRO A 30 6.47 4.51 -4.26
C PRO A 30 5.86 3.30 -3.58
N TYR A 31 5.76 3.35 -2.25
CA TYR A 31 5.08 2.33 -1.47
C TYR A 31 3.71 2.24 -2.11
N LYS A 32 3.44 1.18 -2.87
CA LYS A 32 2.15 0.99 -3.50
C LYS A 32 1.17 0.95 -2.35
N LYS A 33 0.42 2.04 -2.16
CA LYS A 33 -0.46 2.22 -1.00
C LYS A 33 -1.44 1.05 -1.04
N ASN A 34 -1.30 0.09 -0.13
CA ASN A 34 -2.06 -1.15 -0.13
C ASN A 34 -3.51 -0.80 0.21
N LYS A 35 -4.29 -0.45 -0.82
CA LYS A 35 -5.69 0.01 -0.70
C LYS A 35 -6.55 -1.02 0.05
N THR A 36 -6.16 -2.29 0.02
CA THR A 36 -6.79 -3.40 0.75
C THR A 36 -6.91 -3.12 2.24
N SER A 37 -5.86 -2.61 2.90
CA SER A 37 -5.93 -2.33 4.34
C SER A 37 -6.91 -1.21 4.66
N TRP A 38 -6.97 -0.19 3.80
CA TRP A 38 -7.91 0.91 3.97
C TRP A 38 -9.36 0.48 3.69
N PHE A 39 -9.57 -0.36 2.68
CA PHE A 39 -10.88 -0.96 2.39
C PHE A 39 -11.40 -1.79 3.56
N PHE A 40 -10.57 -2.66 4.14
CA PHE A 40 -10.95 -3.46 5.31
C PHE A 40 -11.19 -2.60 6.54
N ALA A 41 -10.38 -1.56 6.77
CA ALA A 41 -10.59 -0.62 7.87
C ALA A 41 -11.97 0.06 7.78
N ILE A 42 -12.34 0.55 6.59
CA ILE A 42 -13.64 1.21 6.39
C ILE A 42 -14.78 0.21 6.52
N PHE A 43 -14.66 -0.96 5.88
CA PHE A 43 -15.72 -1.97 5.90
C PHE A 43 -16.01 -2.46 7.32
N VAL A 44 -14.97 -2.87 8.05
CA VAL A 44 -15.11 -3.36 9.44
C VAL A 44 -15.50 -2.20 10.38
N GLY A 45 -15.01 -0.99 10.13
CA GLY A 45 -15.41 0.21 10.88
C GLY A 45 -16.91 0.51 10.75
N ILE A 46 -17.46 0.48 9.54
CA ILE A 46 -18.90 0.70 9.32
C ILE A 46 -19.73 -0.40 10.01
N ILE A 47 -19.34 -1.66 9.85
CA ILE A 47 -20.03 -2.79 10.51
C ILE A 47 -19.97 -2.63 12.03
N GLY A 48 -18.80 -2.32 12.59
CA GLY A 48 -18.62 -2.10 14.02
C GLY A 48 -19.48 -0.95 14.56
N ALA A 49 -19.59 0.14 13.81
CA ALA A 49 -20.45 1.27 14.15
C ALA A 49 -21.92 0.88 14.20
N VAL A 50 -22.39 0.17 13.17
CA VAL A 50 -23.78 -0.31 13.07
C VAL A 50 -24.10 -1.25 14.23
N VAL A 51 -23.25 -2.26 14.46
CA VAL A 51 -23.43 -3.23 15.54
C VAL A 51 -23.48 -2.54 16.91
N ALA A 52 -22.55 -1.62 17.18
CA ALA A 52 -22.52 -0.88 18.44
C ALA A 52 -23.71 0.08 18.62
N PHE A 53 -24.23 0.66 17.54
CA PHE A 53 -25.41 1.52 17.58
C PHE A 53 -26.66 0.75 18.00
N PHE A 54 -26.87 -0.46 17.45
CA PHE A 54 -28.02 -1.30 17.81
C PHE A 54 -27.88 -1.93 19.19
N LEU A 55 -26.68 -2.33 19.61
CA LEU A 55 -26.43 -2.94 20.93
C LEU A 55 -26.68 -1.99 22.11
N TYR A 56 -26.39 -0.70 21.94
CA TYR A 56 -26.46 0.29 23.03
C TYR A 56 -27.64 1.26 22.87
N LYS A 57 -28.77 0.79 22.35
CA LYS A 57 -30.03 1.55 22.24
C LYS A 57 -29.88 2.89 21.50
N MET A 58 -29.24 2.88 20.33
CA MET A 58 -29.09 4.06 19.47
C MET A 58 -28.25 5.20 20.10
N ASN A 59 -27.29 4.86 20.96
CA ASN A 59 -26.33 5.84 21.46
C ASN A 59 -25.29 6.18 20.39
N TRP A 60 -25.16 7.44 20.01
CA TRP A 60 -24.16 7.89 19.04
C TRP A 60 -22.72 7.68 19.53
N ILE A 61 -22.49 7.72 20.85
CA ILE A 61 -21.17 7.46 21.45
C ILE A 61 -20.75 6.01 21.22
N SER A 62 -21.70 5.06 21.31
CA SER A 62 -21.38 3.65 21.05
C SER A 62 -21.05 3.42 19.59
N ALA A 63 -21.79 4.05 18.66
CA ALA A 63 -21.50 3.98 17.23
C ALA A 63 -20.08 4.46 16.90
N VAL A 64 -19.66 5.60 17.46
CA VAL A 64 -18.29 6.13 17.29
C VAL A 64 -17.26 5.17 17.86
N SER A 65 -17.48 4.65 19.08
CA SER A 65 -16.56 3.68 19.68
C SER A 65 -16.46 2.38 18.88
N GLY A 66 -17.57 1.88 18.36
CA GLY A 66 -17.63 0.71 17.47
C GLY A 66 -16.93 0.95 16.15
N ALA A 67 -17.04 2.14 15.58
CA ALA A 67 -16.33 2.53 14.36
C ALA A 67 -14.81 2.56 14.57
N VAL A 68 -14.35 3.13 15.69
CA VAL A 68 -12.92 3.20 16.03
C VAL A 68 -12.36 1.80 16.24
N ILE A 69 -13.01 0.98 17.06
CA ILE A 69 -12.58 -0.39 17.34
C ILE A 69 -12.59 -1.21 16.04
N GLY A 70 -13.70 -1.20 15.30
CA GLY A 70 -13.83 -1.90 14.02
C GLY A 70 -12.81 -1.46 12.99
N GLY A 71 -12.53 -0.16 12.90
CA GLY A 71 -11.52 0.39 12.00
C GLY A 71 -10.10 -0.07 12.33
N ILE A 72 -9.73 -0.10 13.61
CA ILE A 72 -8.42 -0.61 14.06
C ILE A 72 -8.26 -2.08 13.71
N PHE A 73 -9.26 -2.91 14.02
CA PHE A 73 -9.25 -4.34 13.71
C PHE A 73 -9.21 -4.60 12.19
N GLY A 74 -10.04 -3.90 11.42
CA GLY A 74 -10.06 -4.00 9.96
C GLY A 74 -8.74 -3.57 9.32
N TYR A 75 -8.11 -2.50 9.83
CA TYR A 75 -6.80 -2.06 9.37
C TYR A 75 -5.72 -3.12 9.62
N LEU A 76 -5.67 -3.68 10.84
CA LEU A 76 -4.75 -4.75 11.22
C LEU A 76 -4.90 -5.96 10.30
N ILE A 77 -6.12 -6.46 10.12
CA ILE A 77 -6.42 -7.62 9.26
C ILE A 77 -5.99 -7.34 7.81
N GLY A 78 -6.37 -6.19 7.25
CA GLY A 78 -6.00 -5.85 5.89
C GLY A 78 -4.49 -5.63 5.71
N ASN A 79 -3.78 -5.21 6.75
CA ASN A 79 -2.31 -5.13 6.75
C ASN A 79 -1.67 -6.53 6.76
N PHE A 80 -2.19 -7.48 7.55
CA PHE A 80 -1.74 -8.88 7.54
C PHE A 80 -1.94 -9.52 6.17
N ILE A 81 -3.14 -9.37 5.58
CA ILE A 81 -3.45 -9.91 4.24
C ILE A 81 -2.52 -9.31 3.20
N SER A 82 -2.29 -8.00 3.25
CA SER A 82 -1.40 -7.34 2.30
C SER A 82 0.06 -7.74 2.44
N LYS A 83 0.50 -8.13 3.64
CA LYS A 83 1.84 -8.69 3.86
C LYS A 83 1.92 -10.12 3.33
N ALA A 84 0.92 -10.96 3.63
CA ALA A 84 0.83 -12.34 3.17
C ALA A 84 0.76 -12.43 1.64
N SER A 85 0.06 -11.50 0.98
CA SER A 85 -0.02 -11.46 -0.48
C SER A 85 1.28 -11.04 -1.17
N LYS A 86 2.21 -10.41 -0.44
CA LYS A 86 3.51 -9.96 -0.96
C LYS A 86 4.60 -11.02 -0.82
N THR A 87 4.32 -12.11 -0.11
CA THR A 87 5.25 -13.23 0.13
C THR A 87 5.07 -14.38 -0.87
N ARG A 88 4.18 -14.24 -1.86
CA ARG A 88 4.04 -15.12 -3.03
C ARG A 88 4.45 -14.36 -4.28
#